data_AF-H6RQ71-F1
#
_entry.id   AF-H6RQ71-F1
#
_cell.length_a   1.000
_cell.length_b   1.000
_cell.length_c   1.000
_cell.angle_alpha   90.00
_cell.angle_beta   90.00
_cell.angle_gamma   90.00
#
_symmetry.space_group_name_H-M   'P 1'
#
loop_
_entity.id
_entity.type
_entity.pdbx_description
1 polymer ?
#
loop_
_entity_poly.entity_id
_entity_poly.type
_entity_poly.pdbx_seq_one_letter_code
_entity_poly.pdbx_strand_id
1 'polypeptide(L)'
;MTIAEAPTEAVPRAALASAGTLFHGLGDSARLALLRRLAEGEARVVDLVAELGMAQFTVSAHLARLRDCVLVDFRSRGRAWCTP
;
A
#
# COMPACT_ATOMS: atom_id res chain seq x y z
N MET A 1 15.10 -28.07 17.64
CA MET A 1 14.69 -26.75 17.12
C MET A 1 14.04 -26.01 18.28
N THR A 2 14.81 -25.18 18.98
CA THR A 2 14.30 -24.43 20.14
C THR A 2 13.98 -23.02 19.68
N ILE A 3 12.70 -22.64 19.74
CA ILE A 3 12.28 -21.26 19.53
C ILE A 3 12.59 -20.52 20.84
N ALA A 4 13.41 -19.46 20.75
CA ALA A 4 13.78 -18.64 21.90
C ALA A 4 12.54 -18.02 22.57
N GLU A 5 12.64 -17.81 23.88
CA GLU A 5 11.58 -17.23 24.71
C GLU A 5 11.18 -15.85 24.15
N ALA A 6 9.91 -15.72 23.76
CA ALA A 6 9.38 -14.46 23.27
C ALA A 6 9.35 -13.43 24.41
N PRO A 7 9.54 -12.12 24.13
CA PRO A 7 9.38 -11.08 25.14
C PRO A 7 8.01 -11.22 25.84
N THR A 8 8.03 -11.28 27.17
CA THR A 8 6.87 -11.54 28.05
C THR A 8 5.87 -10.38 28.12
N GLU A 9 6.17 -9.23 27.51
CA GLU A 9 5.19 -8.16 27.41
C GLU A 9 4.05 -8.57 26.48
N ALA A 10 2.87 -8.75 27.06
CA ALA A 10 1.66 -9.11 26.33
C ALA A 10 1.34 -8.01 25.31
N VAL A 11 1.63 -8.29 24.03
CA VAL A 11 1.26 -7.39 22.93
C VAL A 11 -0.26 -7.23 22.95
N PRO A 12 -0.79 -6.00 23.07
CA PRO A 12 -2.23 -5.78 23.11
C PRO A 12 -2.91 -6.40 21.89
N ARG A 13 -4.05 -7.05 22.08
CA ARG A 13 -4.77 -7.69 20.96
C ARG A 13 -5.12 -6.71 19.84
N ALA A 14 -5.36 -5.44 20.19
CA ALA A 14 -5.55 -4.35 19.24
C ALA A 14 -4.30 -4.10 18.37
N ALA A 15 -3.10 -4.09 18.97
CA ALA A 15 -1.85 -3.94 18.22
C ALA A 15 -1.62 -5.12 17.25
N LEU A 16 -1.97 -6.34 17.65
CA LEU A 16 -1.94 -7.51 16.76
C LEU A 16 -2.93 -7.40 15.60
N ALA A 17 -4.12 -6.85 15.84
CA ALA A 17 -5.11 -6.62 14.79
C ALA A 17 -4.62 -5.58 13.77
N SER A 18 -4.06 -4.45 14.25
CA SER A 18 -3.44 -3.43 13.39
C SER A 18 -2.28 -3.98 12.57
N ALA A 19 -1.38 -4.77 13.21
CA ALA A 19 -0.29 -5.44 12.51
C ALA A 19 -0.82 -6.42 11.44
N GLY A 20 -1.88 -7.16 11.75
CA GLY A 20 -2.55 -8.05 10.79
C GLY A 20 -3.06 -7.31 9.55
N THR A 21 -3.69 -6.15 9.73
CA THR A 21 -4.14 -5.31 8.60
C THR A 21 -2.96 -4.83 7.75
N LEU A 22 -1.87 -4.38 8.38
CA LEU A 22 -0.66 -3.95 7.67
C LEU A 22 -0.04 -5.10 6.87
N PHE A 23 0.16 -6.27 7.49
CA PHE A 23 0.73 -7.42 6.80
C PHE A 23 -0.16 -7.93 5.66
N HIS A 24 -1.48 -7.86 5.82
CA HIS A 24 -2.39 -8.17 4.73
C HIS A 24 -2.25 -7.15 3.57
N GLY A 25 -2.00 -5.88 3.88
CA GLY A 25 -1.62 -4.86 2.89
C GLY A 25 -0.30 -5.18 2.18
N LEU A 26 0.69 -5.72 2.89
CA LEU A 26 2.03 -6.04 2.35
C LEU A 26 2.15 -7.41 1.67
N GLY A 27 1.24 -8.35 1.94
CA GLY A 27 1.34 -9.75 1.49
C GLY A 27 1.07 -10.00 0.00
N ASP A 28 0.93 -8.97 -0.82
CA ASP A 28 0.56 -9.06 -2.23
C ASP A 28 1.66 -8.49 -3.12
N SER A 29 2.06 -9.28 -4.11
CA SER A 29 3.19 -8.96 -4.98
C SER A 29 2.94 -7.70 -5.82
N ALA A 30 1.70 -7.43 -6.25
CA ALA A 30 1.38 -6.24 -7.01
C ALA A 30 1.46 -4.97 -6.15
N ARG A 31 0.98 -5.04 -4.90
CA ARG A 31 1.13 -3.95 -3.92
C ARG A 31 2.59 -3.69 -3.56
N LEU A 32 3.41 -4.72 -3.43
CA LEU A 32 4.85 -4.57 -3.20
C LEU A 32 5.56 -3.92 -4.40
N ALA A 33 5.19 -4.28 -5.64
CA ALA A 33 5.73 -3.65 -6.83
C ALA A 33 5.38 -2.16 -6.91
N LEU A 34 4.14 -1.80 -6.58
CA LEU A 34 3.70 -0.40 -6.48
C LEU A 34 4.49 0.36 -5.41
N LEU A 35 4.62 -0.21 -4.20
CA LEU A 35 5.37 0.42 -3.11
C LEU A 35 6.85 0.61 -3.45
N ARG A 36 7.48 -0.41 -4.06
CA ARG A 36 8.86 -0.33 -4.52
C ARG A 36 9.03 0.79 -5.53
N ARG A 37 8.12 0.91 -6.47
CA ARG A 37 8.18 1.97 -7.49
C ARG A 37 7.95 3.36 -6.89
N LEU A 38 7.02 3.50 -5.96
CA LEU A 38 6.74 4.77 -5.27
C LEU A 38 7.87 5.18 -4.30
N ALA A 39 8.65 4.23 -3.81
CA ALA A 39 9.85 4.52 -3.00
C ALA A 39 10.95 5.24 -3.80
N GLU A 40 10.93 5.12 -5.14
CA GLU A 40 11.86 5.83 -6.02
C GLU A 40 11.41 7.28 -6.29
N GLY A 41 10.15 7.60 -6.01
CA GLY A 41 9.60 8.95 -6.14
C GLY A 41 8.10 8.98 -6.44
N GLU A 42 7.52 10.18 -6.41
CA GLU A 42 6.13 10.40 -6.79
C GLU A 42 5.87 9.95 -8.24
N ALA A 43 4.78 9.21 -8.48
CA ALA A 43 4.40 8.71 -9.79
C ALA A 43 2.91 8.90 -10.07
N ARG A 44 2.53 9.07 -11.34
CA ARG A 44 1.12 9.14 -11.73
C ARG A 44 0.57 7.73 -11.91
N VAL A 45 -0.71 7.53 -11.64
CA VAL A 45 -1.39 6.23 -11.84
C VAL A 45 -1.21 5.71 -13.27
N VAL A 46 -1.23 6.59 -14.27
CA VAL A 46 -1.02 6.22 -15.68
C VAL A 46 0.39 5.70 -15.95
N ASP A 47 1.40 6.25 -15.27
CA ASP A 47 2.79 5.82 -15.43
C ASP A 47 2.96 4.46 -14.75
N LEU A 48 2.39 4.27 -13.56
CA LEU A 48 2.39 2.99 -12.84
C LEU A 48 1.72 1.85 -13.65
N VAL A 49 0.62 2.15 -14.33
CA VAL A 49 -0.07 1.21 -15.23
C VAL A 49 0.85 0.78 -16.38
N ALA A 50 1.53 1.73 -17.01
CA ALA A 50 2.42 1.46 -18.13
C ALA A 50 3.68 0.70 -17.69
N GLU A 51 4.31 1.10 -16.59
CA GLU A 51 5.56 0.52 -16.08
C GLU A 51 5.36 -0.89 -15.50
N LEU A 52 4.25 -1.12 -14.79
CA LEU A 52 3.99 -2.41 -14.13
C LEU A 52 3.16 -3.37 -15.00
N GLY A 53 2.69 -2.93 -16.18
CA GLY A 53 1.86 -3.74 -17.07
C GLY A 53 0.51 -4.16 -16.48
N MET A 54 0.04 -3.44 -15.46
CA MET A 54 -1.20 -3.74 -14.73
C MET A 54 -2.36 -2.91 -15.27
N ALA A 55 -3.57 -3.46 -15.26
CA ALA A 55 -4.76 -2.70 -15.62
C ALA A 55 -4.99 -1.53 -14.65
N GLN A 56 -5.50 -0.40 -15.16
CA GLN A 56 -5.74 0.81 -14.37
C GLN A 56 -6.71 0.58 -13.19
N PHE A 57 -7.77 -0.19 -13.39
CA PHE A 57 -8.69 -0.60 -12.32
C PHE A 57 -7.95 -1.34 -11.20
N THR A 58 -7.06 -2.27 -11.57
CA THR A 58 -6.26 -3.07 -10.63
C THR A 58 -5.31 -2.18 -9.83
N VAL A 59 -4.58 -1.27 -10.51
CA VAL A 59 -3.70 -0.31 -9.84
C VAL A 59 -4.49 0.57 -8.87
N SER A 60 -5.63 1.10 -9.29
CA SER A 60 -6.48 1.95 -8.43
C SER A 60 -6.99 1.20 -7.20
N ALA A 61 -7.43 -0.06 -7.35
CA ALA A 61 -7.90 -0.88 -6.25
C ALA A 61 -6.78 -1.18 -5.24
N HIS A 62 -5.58 -1.50 -5.73
CA HIS A 62 -4.41 -1.72 -4.88
C HIS A 62 -3.96 -0.45 -4.14
N LEU A 63 -3.96 0.69 -4.81
CA LEU A 63 -3.65 1.99 -4.22
C LEU A 63 -4.66 2.36 -3.11
N ALA A 64 -5.96 2.11 -3.31
CA ALA A 64 -6.96 2.28 -2.27
C ALA A 64 -6.67 1.39 -1.05
N ARG A 65 -6.36 0.11 -1.26
CA ARG A 65 -6.01 -0.82 -0.17
C ARG A 65 -4.77 -0.39 0.59
N LEU A 66 -3.74 0.10 -0.11
CA LEU A 66 -2.52 0.61 0.51
C LEU A 66 -2.79 1.88 1.33
N ARG A 67 -3.67 2.77 0.86
CA ARG A 67 -4.11 3.96 1.59
C ARG A 67 -4.88 3.59 2.86
N ASP A 68 -5.79 2.62 2.79
CA ASP A 68 -6.53 2.15 3.97
C ASP A 68 -5.59 1.56 5.04
N CYS A 69 -4.44 1.03 4.62
CA CYS A 69 -3.37 0.54 5.49
C CYS A 69 -2.40 1.66 5.92
N VAL A 70 -2.64 2.91 5.54
CA VAL A 70 -1.78 4.09 5.85
C VAL A 70 -0.35 3.93 5.31
N LEU A 71 -0.18 3.20 4.19
CA LEU A 71 1.14 2.95 3.57
C LEU A 71 1.48 3.95 2.46
N VAL A 72 0.47 4.60 1.87
CA VAL A 72 0.63 5.58 0.79
C VAL A 72 -0.35 6.73 0.97
N ASP A 73 0.00 7.89 0.43
CA ASP A 73 -0.88 9.06 0.36
C ASP A 73 -0.99 9.55 -1.10
N PHE A 74 -2.06 10.27 -1.41
CA PHE A 74 -2.33 10.79 -2.75
C PHE A 74 -2.48 12.31 -2.73
N ARG A 75 -1.72 12.98 -3.59
CA ARG A 75 -1.98 14.38 -3.92
C ARG A 75 -2.67 14.45 -5.28
N SER A 76 -3.94 14.85 -5.30
CA SER A 76 -4.64 15.18 -6.54
C SER A 76 -4.08 16.49 -7.11
N ARG A 77 -3.18 16.40 -8.09
CA ARG A 77 -2.88 17.53 -8.98
C ARG A 77 -3.84 17.45 -10.16
N GLY A 78 -4.97 18.13 -10.04
CA GLY A 78 -5.98 18.15 -11.10
C GLY A 78 -5.44 18.76 -12.39
N ARG A 79 -5.80 18.17 -13.54
CA ARG A 79 -6.41 18.99 -14.58
C ARG A 79 -7.86 19.14 -14.14
N ALA A 80 -8.14 20.18 -13.34
CA ALA A 80 -9.52 20.52 -13.04
C ALA A 80 -10.19 20.79 -14.39
N TRP A 81 -11.06 19.86 -14.80
CA TRP A 81 -11.87 20.04 -15.99
C TRP A 81 -12.70 21.31 -15.80
N CYS A 82 -12.80 22.12 -16.85
CA CYS A 82 -13.48 23.41 -16.86
C CYS A 82 -14.76 23.40 -16.01
N THR A 83 -14.79 24.26 -15.00
CA THR A 83 -16.02 24.69 -14.32
C THR A 83 -16.71 25.70 -15.24
N PRO A 84 -18.05 25.64 -15.45
CA PRO A 84 -18.77 26.67 -16.22
C PRO A 84 -18.71 28.04 -15.55
#